data_AF-K9U3Y9-F1
#
_entry.id   AF-K9U3Y9-F1
#
_cell.length_a   1.000
_cell.length_b   1.000
_cell.length_c   1.000
_cell.angle_alpha   90.00
_cell.angle_beta   90.00
_cell.angle_gamma   90.00
#
_symmetry.space_group_name_H-M   'P 1'
#
loop_
_entity.id
_entity.type
_entity.pdbx_description
1 polymer ?
#
loop_
_entity_poly.entity_id
_entity_poly.type
_entity_poly.pdbx_seq_one_letter_code
_entity_poly.pdbx_strand_id
1 'polypeptide(L)'
;MYKRLLLSSVSVITALLAIAAPRSLAEPSSYSIWSDSTPLNAVVDKDTKPVELGLKFRSDVDGEVSAIRFYRAVANESGYFVHLWSSTGELLGTGMAFEGQQPAPGWQTVQFYPPIPVKAKQIYIASYYVNSGRYVASEKFFENAGVDNGFLHALRNGEAGSNSTYIYGYGGGFPTQSYNSTNYWIDVVFKPKTTSIWTDSVAPSSIATFDSRAIEVGVKFKATKEGFVTGIRFYKAATNTGTHVGSLWTAGGQLVARGTFVSETTSGWQQLKFDQPIRISADTIYVASYHAPKGNYAYTLNHFASPMSNSGLQFLDGNNGVYKYGNSSFPSQTYKSSNYWVDVLYTPIGD
;
A
#
# COMPACT_ATOMS: atom_id res chain seq x y z
N MET A 1 -56.03 20.64 48.17
CA MET A 1 -54.67 20.37 48.70
C MET A 1 -54.50 18.86 48.82
N TYR A 2 -54.16 18.17 47.71
CA TYR A 2 -53.99 16.71 47.68
C TYR A 2 -52.94 16.31 46.63
N LYS A 3 -51.93 15.57 47.13
CA LYS A 3 -51.00 14.62 46.51
C LYS A 3 -50.85 14.60 44.97
N ARG A 4 -49.60 14.77 44.50
CA ARG A 4 -49.11 14.07 43.31
C ARG A 4 -47.80 13.33 43.61
N LEU A 5 -47.77 12.11 43.10
CA LEU A 5 -46.80 11.03 43.28
C LEU A 5 -45.42 11.34 42.70
N LEU A 6 -44.42 10.73 43.35
CA LEU A 6 -43.05 10.50 42.89
C LEU A 6 -42.99 9.75 41.56
N LEU A 7 -42.03 10.10 40.70
CA LEU A 7 -41.29 9.12 39.90
C LEU A 7 -39.80 9.50 39.91
N SER A 8 -39.04 8.62 40.55
CA SER A 8 -37.58 8.56 40.56
C SER A 8 -37.06 8.34 39.15
N SER A 9 -36.17 9.22 38.69
CA SER A 9 -35.39 9.03 37.47
C SER A 9 -34.43 7.84 37.65
N VAL A 10 -34.74 6.74 36.97
CA VAL A 10 -33.83 5.62 36.79
C VAL A 10 -32.77 6.06 35.78
N SER A 11 -31.54 6.30 36.23
CA SER A 11 -30.38 6.45 35.36
C SER A 11 -30.06 5.10 34.72
N VAL A 12 -30.50 4.91 33.48
CA VAL A 12 -30.03 3.80 32.64
C VAL A 12 -28.61 4.15 32.21
N ILE A 13 -27.63 3.53 32.87
CA ILE A 13 -26.24 3.52 32.39
C ILE A 13 -26.23 2.60 31.17
N THR A 14 -26.24 3.19 29.98
CA THR A 14 -25.96 2.47 28.75
C THR A 14 -24.49 2.11 28.75
N ALA A 15 -24.17 0.87 29.15
CA ALA A 15 -22.84 0.32 28.93
C ALA A 15 -22.63 0.18 27.42
N LEU A 16 -21.90 1.14 26.83
CA LEU A 16 -21.39 1.00 25.48
C LEU A 16 -20.39 -0.16 25.52
N LEU A 17 -20.83 -1.36 25.11
CA LEU A 17 -19.90 -2.40 24.71
C LEU A 17 -19.16 -1.86 23.48
N ALA A 18 -17.99 -1.26 23.70
CA ALA A 18 -17.01 -1.13 22.65
C ALA A 18 -16.64 -2.55 22.24
N ILE A 19 -17.30 -3.07 21.22
CA ILE A 19 -16.80 -4.21 20.46
C ILE A 19 -15.47 -3.71 19.92
N ALA A 20 -14.37 -4.11 20.56
CA ALA A 20 -13.04 -3.87 20.04
C ALA A 20 -13.05 -4.43 18.61
N ALA A 21 -12.83 -3.54 17.63
CA ALA A 21 -12.55 -3.96 16.27
C ALA A 21 -11.49 -5.07 16.33
N PRO A 22 -11.62 -6.14 15.54
CA PRO A 22 -10.57 -7.15 15.49
C PRO A 22 -9.24 -6.43 15.24
N ARG A 23 -8.27 -6.72 16.12
CA ARG A 23 -6.90 -6.20 16.13
C ARG A 23 -6.37 -6.08 14.70
N SER A 24 -5.82 -4.91 14.38
CA SER A 24 -5.17 -4.61 13.10
C SER A 24 -4.35 -5.81 12.61
N LEU A 25 -4.92 -6.53 11.63
CA LEU A 25 -4.12 -7.09 10.56
C LEU A 25 -3.43 -5.89 9.91
N ALA A 26 -2.14 -5.97 9.63
CA ALA A 26 -1.43 -4.88 8.96
C ALA A 26 -2.22 -4.45 7.72
N GLU A 27 -2.75 -3.22 7.71
CA GLU A 27 -3.48 -2.69 6.56
C GLU A 27 -2.61 -2.88 5.30
N PRO A 28 -3.20 -3.30 4.15
CA PRO A 28 -2.45 -3.39 2.90
C PRO A 28 -1.77 -2.04 2.66
N SER A 29 -0.51 -2.06 2.23
CA SER A 29 0.19 -0.80 1.91
C SER A 29 -0.56 -0.15 0.78
N SER A 30 -1.08 1.04 1.04
CA SER A 30 -1.63 1.87 0.00
C SER A 30 -0.54 2.77 -0.57
N TYR A 31 -0.70 3.09 -1.84
CA TYR A 31 0.10 4.04 -2.59
C TYR A 31 -0.84 5.15 -3.08
N SER A 32 -0.30 6.35 -3.12
CA SER A 32 -0.95 7.56 -3.61
C SER A 32 0.05 8.36 -4.42
N ILE A 33 -0.41 9.12 -5.41
CA ILE A 33 0.47 9.91 -6.30
C ILE A 33 1.02 11.12 -5.54
N TRP A 34 0.19 11.73 -4.70
CA TRP A 34 0.51 12.97 -3.98
C TRP A 34 0.86 12.69 -2.52
N SER A 35 1.79 13.48 -1.96
CA SER A 35 2.01 13.48 -0.51
C SER A 35 0.89 14.24 0.20
N ASP A 36 0.67 13.90 1.48
CA ASP A 36 -0.34 14.57 2.31
C ASP A 36 -0.07 16.07 2.53
N SER A 37 1.15 16.53 2.24
CA SER A 37 1.58 17.92 2.31
C SER A 37 1.31 18.74 1.05
N THR A 38 0.87 18.13 -0.05
CA THR A 38 0.54 18.82 -1.30
C THR A 38 -0.97 19.01 -1.45
N PRO A 39 -1.46 20.00 -2.22
CA PRO A 39 -0.75 21.13 -2.83
C PRO A 39 -0.06 22.05 -1.82
N LEU A 40 1.12 22.54 -2.22
CA LEU A 40 1.71 23.73 -1.61
C LEU A 40 1.04 24.96 -2.25
N ASN A 41 0.51 25.87 -1.42
CA ASN A 41 -0.19 27.09 -1.88
C ASN A 41 -1.43 26.79 -2.75
N ALA A 42 -2.37 26.01 -2.21
CA ALA A 42 -3.63 25.68 -2.87
C ALA A 42 -4.35 26.94 -3.42
N VAL A 43 -4.57 26.99 -4.74
CA VAL A 43 -5.35 28.05 -5.39
C VAL A 43 -6.78 27.56 -5.61
N VAL A 44 -7.74 28.26 -5.03
CA VAL A 44 -9.17 27.97 -5.18
C VAL A 44 -9.71 28.69 -6.42
N ASP A 45 -10.28 27.94 -7.34
CA ASP A 45 -10.93 28.48 -8.53
C ASP A 45 -12.19 29.29 -8.15
N LYS A 46 -12.52 30.30 -8.96
CA LYS A 46 -13.67 31.18 -8.72
C LYS A 46 -14.98 30.61 -9.25
N ASP A 47 -14.93 29.59 -10.10
CA ASP A 47 -16.10 28.93 -10.66
C ASP A 47 -17.01 28.41 -9.55
N THR A 48 -18.31 28.59 -9.72
CA THR A 48 -19.35 28.16 -8.77
C THR A 48 -20.30 27.13 -9.36
N LYS A 49 -20.05 26.67 -10.59
CA LYS A 49 -20.92 25.73 -11.27
C LYS A 49 -20.71 24.30 -10.74
N PRO A 50 -21.77 23.49 -10.71
CA PRO A 50 -21.63 22.05 -10.49
C PRO A 50 -20.73 21.42 -11.55
N VAL A 51 -19.67 20.73 -11.10
CA VAL A 51 -18.62 20.20 -11.98
C VAL A 51 -18.09 18.88 -11.44
N GLU A 52 -17.78 17.95 -12.34
CA GLU A 52 -16.97 16.77 -12.06
C GLU A 52 -15.59 16.94 -12.69
N LEU A 53 -14.55 16.70 -11.89
CA LEU A 53 -13.15 16.90 -12.22
C LEU A 53 -12.43 15.57 -12.18
N GLY A 54 -11.49 15.34 -13.08
CA GLY A 54 -10.82 14.05 -13.25
C GLY A 54 -9.30 14.12 -13.27
N LEU A 55 -8.70 12.99 -12.93
CA LEU A 55 -7.30 12.63 -13.07
C LEU A 55 -7.22 11.29 -13.81
N LYS A 56 -6.57 11.29 -14.97
CA LYS A 56 -6.07 10.09 -15.64
C LYS A 56 -4.82 9.56 -14.96
N PHE A 57 -4.87 8.29 -14.61
CA PHE A 57 -3.74 7.56 -14.05
C PHE A 57 -3.65 6.14 -14.59
N ARG A 58 -2.50 5.51 -14.37
CA ARG A 58 -2.30 4.06 -14.53
C ARG A 58 -1.43 3.52 -13.40
N SER A 59 -1.44 2.21 -13.22
CA SER A 59 -0.52 1.48 -12.35
C SER A 59 0.41 0.58 -13.18
N ASP A 60 1.65 0.37 -12.75
CA ASP A 60 2.56 -0.63 -13.34
C ASP A 60 2.18 -2.08 -13.01
N VAL A 61 1.34 -2.28 -12.00
CA VAL A 61 0.99 -3.59 -11.43
C VAL A 61 -0.51 -3.72 -11.25
N ASP A 62 -0.99 -4.97 -11.28
CA ASP A 62 -2.37 -5.29 -10.89
C ASP A 62 -2.60 -4.93 -9.41
N GLY A 63 -3.82 -4.51 -9.08
CA GLY A 63 -4.18 -4.20 -7.70
C GLY A 63 -5.62 -3.75 -7.60
N GLU A 64 -5.90 -2.95 -6.58
CA GLU A 64 -7.23 -2.40 -6.33
C GLU A 64 -7.15 -0.93 -5.90
N VAL A 65 -8.12 -0.13 -6.30
CA VAL A 65 -8.34 1.21 -5.76
C VAL A 65 -9.33 1.10 -4.61
N SER A 66 -8.86 1.38 -3.40
CA SER A 66 -9.67 1.31 -2.17
C SER A 66 -10.36 2.62 -1.84
N ALA A 67 -9.85 3.75 -2.34
CA ALA A 67 -10.47 5.06 -2.15
C ALA A 67 -9.99 6.04 -3.24
N ILE A 68 -10.73 7.13 -3.41
CA ILE A 68 -10.26 8.34 -4.08
C ILE A 68 -10.04 9.42 -3.02
N ARG A 69 -8.95 10.17 -3.17
CA ARG A 69 -8.73 11.40 -2.41
C ARG A 69 -8.94 12.62 -3.30
N PHE A 70 -9.37 13.71 -2.71
CA PHE A 70 -9.40 15.00 -3.40
C PHE A 70 -9.11 16.13 -2.42
N TYR A 71 -8.49 17.20 -2.89
CA TYR A 71 -8.19 18.32 -2.02
C TYR A 71 -9.38 19.28 -1.92
N ARG A 72 -9.95 19.40 -0.73
CA ARG A 72 -11.11 20.24 -0.46
C ARG A 72 -10.68 21.65 -0.07
N ALA A 73 -11.28 22.65 -0.72
CA ALA A 73 -11.23 24.04 -0.30
C ALA A 73 -12.24 24.33 0.83
N VAL A 74 -11.98 25.37 1.63
CA VAL A 74 -12.89 25.83 2.71
C VAL A 74 -14.28 26.18 2.18
N ALA A 75 -14.36 26.75 0.98
CA ALA A 75 -15.60 27.28 0.42
C ALA A 75 -16.61 26.22 -0.05
N ASN A 76 -16.30 24.93 0.11
CA ASN A 76 -17.16 23.83 -0.29
C ASN A 76 -17.54 23.00 0.94
N GLU A 77 -18.82 22.97 1.29
CA GLU A 77 -19.27 22.41 2.57
C GLU A 77 -19.84 20.99 2.46
N SER A 78 -20.38 20.60 1.29
CA SER A 78 -20.97 19.27 1.08
C SER A 78 -21.14 18.89 -0.40
N GLY A 79 -21.69 17.69 -0.64
CA GLY A 79 -22.12 17.24 -1.97
C GLY A 79 -21.02 16.66 -2.85
N TYR A 80 -20.08 15.91 -2.25
CA TYR A 80 -19.01 15.25 -2.99
C TYR A 80 -19.31 13.78 -3.28
N PHE A 81 -19.19 13.42 -4.55
CA PHE A 81 -19.14 12.04 -5.02
C PHE A 81 -17.78 11.80 -5.64
N VAL A 82 -17.24 10.61 -5.48
CA VAL A 82 -16.08 10.17 -6.23
C VAL A 82 -16.49 9.07 -7.19
N HIS A 83 -15.89 9.06 -8.36
CA HIS A 83 -16.11 8.04 -9.36
C HIS A 83 -14.78 7.52 -9.88
N LEU A 84 -14.71 6.21 -10.07
CA LEU A 84 -13.64 5.57 -10.83
C LEU A 84 -14.21 5.08 -12.16
N TRP A 85 -13.58 5.48 -13.25
CA TRP A 85 -14.01 5.15 -14.61
C TRP A 85 -12.91 4.39 -15.35
N SER A 86 -13.31 3.56 -16.32
CA SER A 86 -12.43 3.14 -17.39
C SER A 86 -12.09 4.33 -18.30
N SER A 87 -11.01 4.23 -19.08
CA SER A 87 -10.67 5.27 -20.07
C SER A 87 -11.73 5.47 -21.17
N THR A 88 -12.66 4.52 -21.33
CA THR A 88 -13.73 4.56 -22.34
C THR A 88 -15.07 5.05 -21.80
N GLY A 89 -15.17 5.35 -20.49
CA GLY A 89 -16.37 5.91 -19.87
C GLY A 89 -17.26 4.92 -19.14
N GLU A 90 -16.81 3.67 -18.95
CA GLU A 90 -17.50 2.73 -18.07
C GLU A 90 -17.32 3.15 -16.60
N LEU A 91 -18.42 3.26 -15.86
CA LEU A 91 -18.38 3.52 -14.42
C LEU A 91 -18.00 2.23 -13.68
N LEU A 92 -16.84 2.22 -13.04
CA LEU A 92 -16.33 1.08 -12.29
C LEU A 92 -16.77 1.13 -10.82
N GLY A 93 -17.04 2.33 -10.29
CA GLY A 93 -17.65 2.48 -8.97
C GLY A 93 -17.84 3.92 -8.54
N THR A 94 -18.73 4.10 -7.57
CA THR A 94 -19.04 5.38 -6.93
C THR A 94 -18.78 5.30 -5.42
N GLY A 95 -18.30 6.39 -4.85
CA GLY A 95 -18.14 6.56 -3.41
C GLY A 95 -18.76 7.89 -2.97
N MET A 96 -19.24 7.94 -1.73
CA MET A 96 -19.88 9.13 -1.17
C MET A 96 -19.10 9.61 0.05
N ALA A 97 -18.79 10.91 0.09
CA ALA A 97 -18.24 11.53 1.32
C ALA A 97 -19.40 11.82 2.28
N PHE A 98 -19.33 11.32 3.52
CA PHE A 98 -20.22 11.78 4.58
C PHE A 98 -19.76 13.13 5.14
N GLU A 99 -20.71 14.05 5.36
CA GLU A 99 -20.43 15.38 5.91
C GLU A 99 -19.74 15.30 7.29
N GLY A 100 -18.81 16.23 7.54
CA GLY A 100 -18.25 16.48 8.87
C GLY A 100 -16.99 15.71 9.27
N GLN A 101 -16.37 14.89 8.39
CA GLN A 101 -15.28 14.00 8.82
C GLN A 101 -13.84 14.52 8.66
N GLN A 102 -13.56 15.58 7.90
CA GLN A 102 -12.19 16.09 7.75
C GLN A 102 -12.13 17.62 7.66
N PRO A 103 -11.10 18.27 8.24
CA PRO A 103 -10.93 19.71 8.22
C PRO A 103 -10.76 20.24 6.79
N ALA A 104 -11.28 21.43 6.53
CA ALA A 104 -11.01 22.18 5.32
C ALA A 104 -10.13 23.41 5.65
N PRO A 105 -9.18 23.80 4.79
CA PRO A 105 -8.81 23.10 3.56
C PRO A 105 -7.99 21.83 3.87
N GLY A 106 -8.08 20.82 3.00
CA GLY A 106 -7.32 19.58 3.18
C GLY A 106 -7.80 18.39 2.37
N TRP A 107 -6.98 17.33 2.34
CA TRP A 107 -7.33 16.07 1.71
C TRP A 107 -8.57 15.46 2.33
N GLN A 108 -9.53 15.11 1.48
CA GLN A 108 -10.66 14.25 1.80
C GLN A 108 -10.38 12.88 1.20
N THR A 109 -10.80 11.82 1.88
CA THR A 109 -10.67 10.45 1.39
C THR A 109 -12.04 9.79 1.40
N VAL A 110 -12.46 9.27 0.25
CA VAL A 110 -13.74 8.58 0.07
C VAL A 110 -13.49 7.15 -0.33
N GLN A 111 -13.90 6.22 0.53
CA GLN A 111 -13.67 4.79 0.38
C GLN A 111 -14.62 4.16 -0.64
N PHE A 112 -14.12 3.16 -1.37
CA PHE A 112 -14.92 2.21 -2.12
C PHE A 112 -15.14 0.95 -1.28
N TYR A 113 -16.36 0.44 -1.30
CA TYR A 113 -16.69 -0.84 -0.68
C TYR A 113 -17.58 -1.67 -1.62
N PRO A 114 -17.07 -2.79 -2.18
CA PRO A 114 -15.69 -3.29 -2.08
C PRO A 114 -14.67 -2.40 -2.82
N PRO A 115 -13.34 -2.54 -2.56
CA PRO A 115 -12.30 -1.96 -3.41
C PRO A 115 -12.44 -2.39 -4.86
N ILE A 116 -12.06 -1.51 -5.80
CA ILE A 116 -12.27 -1.73 -7.23
C ILE A 116 -10.99 -2.29 -7.86
N PRO A 117 -11.00 -3.49 -8.46
CA PRO A 117 -9.84 -4.04 -9.14
C PRO A 117 -9.42 -3.19 -10.33
N VAL A 118 -8.12 -2.96 -10.46
CA VAL A 118 -7.50 -2.32 -11.62
C VAL A 118 -6.37 -3.19 -12.17
N LYS A 119 -6.17 -3.09 -13.48
CA LYS A 119 -5.16 -3.85 -14.21
C LYS A 119 -3.96 -2.99 -14.51
N ALA A 120 -2.78 -3.61 -14.48
CA ALA A 120 -1.54 -2.97 -14.88
C ALA A 120 -1.68 -2.33 -16.27
N LYS A 121 -1.06 -1.16 -16.43
CA LYS A 121 -0.96 -0.36 -17.67
C LYS A 121 -2.28 0.12 -18.26
N GLN A 122 -3.44 -0.31 -17.75
CA GLN A 122 -4.73 0.25 -18.13
C GLN A 122 -4.86 1.67 -17.59
N ILE A 123 -5.47 2.53 -18.41
CA ILE A 123 -5.73 3.92 -18.07
C ILE A 123 -7.11 4.01 -17.42
N TYR A 124 -7.16 4.67 -16.28
CA TYR A 124 -8.39 4.94 -15.53
C TYR A 124 -8.54 6.43 -15.29
N ILE A 125 -9.77 6.86 -15.01
CA ILE A 125 -10.05 8.22 -14.56
C ILE A 125 -10.57 8.13 -13.13
N ALA A 126 -9.80 8.64 -12.17
CA ALA A 126 -10.29 8.97 -10.84
C ALA A 126 -10.90 10.37 -10.90
N SER A 127 -12.07 10.57 -10.31
CA SER A 127 -12.76 11.85 -10.39
C SER A 127 -13.56 12.14 -9.14
N TYR A 128 -13.86 13.42 -8.94
CA TYR A 128 -14.82 13.85 -7.93
C TYR A 128 -15.74 14.93 -8.47
N TYR A 129 -17.00 14.84 -8.07
CA TYR A 129 -18.02 15.84 -8.30
C TYR A 129 -18.07 16.82 -7.13
N VAL A 130 -18.28 18.11 -7.44
CA VAL A 130 -18.60 19.14 -6.46
C VAL A 130 -19.75 19.99 -6.97
N ASN A 131 -20.80 20.09 -6.16
CA ASN A 131 -22.04 20.78 -6.55
C ASN A 131 -21.90 22.31 -6.67
N SER A 132 -20.90 22.89 -6.00
CA SER A 132 -20.74 24.35 -5.88
C SER A 132 -19.45 24.88 -6.52
N GLY A 133 -18.76 24.08 -7.33
CA GLY A 133 -17.49 24.45 -7.94
C GLY A 133 -16.38 24.67 -6.90
N ARG A 134 -15.67 25.79 -7.00
CA ARG A 134 -14.61 26.26 -6.07
C ARG A 134 -13.58 25.19 -5.73
N TYR A 135 -13.17 24.45 -6.75
CA TYR A 135 -12.17 23.40 -6.64
C TYR A 135 -10.77 23.99 -6.54
N VAL A 136 -9.82 23.21 -6.03
CA VAL A 136 -8.40 23.59 -6.06
C VAL A 136 -7.82 23.18 -7.39
N ALA A 137 -7.13 24.11 -8.06
CA ALA A 137 -6.57 23.90 -9.38
C ALA A 137 -5.14 24.42 -9.49
N SER A 138 -4.35 23.75 -10.33
CA SER A 138 -3.03 24.23 -10.76
C SER A 138 -2.94 24.08 -12.27
N GLU A 139 -3.15 25.18 -12.97
CA GLU A 139 -3.08 25.24 -14.43
C GLU A 139 -1.67 24.90 -14.95
N LYS A 140 -1.60 24.37 -16.17
CA LYS A 140 -0.38 23.96 -16.86
C LYS A 140 0.45 22.87 -16.17
N PHE A 141 -0.05 22.30 -15.08
CA PHE A 141 0.66 21.30 -14.28
C PHE A 141 1.11 20.09 -15.13
N PHE A 142 0.21 19.55 -15.96
CA PHE A 142 0.49 18.37 -16.80
C PHE A 142 0.99 18.72 -18.21
N GLU A 143 1.36 19.98 -18.49
CA GLU A 143 1.74 20.42 -19.84
C GLU A 143 3.00 19.71 -20.35
N ASN A 144 4.02 19.60 -19.48
CA ASN A 144 5.34 19.10 -19.88
C ASN A 144 5.72 17.76 -19.22
N ALA A 145 5.05 17.36 -18.13
CA ALA A 145 5.34 16.12 -17.42
C ALA A 145 4.09 15.53 -16.72
N GLY A 146 4.13 14.22 -16.50
CA GLY A 146 3.28 13.52 -15.54
C GLY A 146 3.91 13.50 -14.15
N VAL A 147 3.33 12.73 -13.23
CA VAL A 147 3.91 12.50 -11.90
C VAL A 147 3.87 11.02 -11.57
N ASP A 148 5.02 10.51 -11.16
CA ASP A 148 5.23 9.11 -10.80
C ASP A 148 5.48 8.99 -9.29
N ASN A 149 4.82 8.02 -8.65
CA ASN A 149 5.15 7.63 -7.28
C ASN A 149 4.90 6.13 -7.06
N GLY A 150 5.96 5.38 -6.76
CA GLY A 150 5.90 3.93 -6.65
C GLY A 150 5.34 3.31 -7.93
N PHE A 151 4.18 2.65 -7.81
CA PHE A 151 3.50 1.99 -8.93
C PHE A 151 2.62 2.92 -9.78
N LEU A 152 2.31 4.12 -9.29
CA LEU A 152 1.28 4.98 -9.86
C LEU A 152 1.89 6.07 -10.73
N HIS A 153 1.19 6.35 -11.84
CA HIS A 153 1.53 7.38 -12.80
C HIS A 153 0.32 8.26 -13.08
N ALA A 154 0.36 9.53 -12.66
CA ALA A 154 -0.48 10.58 -13.22
C ALA A 154 0.10 10.97 -14.59
N LEU A 155 -0.70 10.85 -15.65
CA LEU A 155 -0.18 10.92 -17.01
C LEU A 155 0.11 12.36 -17.44
N ARG A 156 1.13 12.57 -18.28
CA ARG A 156 1.29 13.87 -18.94
C ARG A 156 0.14 14.10 -19.92
N ASN A 157 -0.24 15.35 -20.16
CA ASN A 157 -1.09 15.66 -21.30
C ASN A 157 -0.47 15.14 -22.61
N GLY A 158 -1.29 14.45 -23.40
CA GLY A 158 -0.89 13.87 -24.69
C GLY A 158 -0.44 12.40 -24.62
N GLU A 159 -0.14 11.84 -23.44
CA GLU A 159 0.19 10.41 -23.33
C GLU A 159 -1.04 9.51 -23.51
N ALA A 160 -2.19 9.95 -23.00
CA ALA A 160 -3.47 9.25 -23.10
C ALA A 160 -4.61 10.26 -23.34
N GLY A 161 -4.36 11.24 -24.21
CA GLY A 161 -5.16 12.46 -24.31
C GLY A 161 -4.92 13.40 -23.12
N SER A 162 -5.84 14.33 -22.88
CA SER A 162 -5.72 15.28 -21.76
C SER A 162 -5.93 14.57 -20.42
N ASN A 163 -5.05 14.80 -19.44
CA ASN A 163 -5.19 14.42 -18.05
C ASN A 163 -6.06 15.42 -17.25
N SER A 164 -6.11 16.67 -17.68
CA SER A 164 -6.92 17.73 -17.09
C SER A 164 -8.40 17.63 -17.45
N THR A 165 -9.08 16.55 -17.07
CA THR A 165 -10.45 16.26 -17.52
C THR A 165 -11.52 16.86 -16.62
N TYR A 166 -12.63 17.32 -17.20
CA TYR A 166 -13.81 17.77 -16.44
C TYR A 166 -15.12 17.61 -17.22
N ILE A 167 -16.25 17.80 -16.55
CA ILE A 167 -17.56 18.03 -17.16
C ILE A 167 -18.48 18.85 -16.24
N TYR A 168 -19.23 19.80 -16.80
CA TYR A 168 -20.26 20.52 -16.06
C TYR A 168 -21.60 19.78 -16.08
N GLY A 169 -22.34 19.84 -14.98
CA GLY A 169 -23.69 19.28 -14.89
C GLY A 169 -24.02 18.83 -13.48
N TYR A 170 -25.30 18.94 -13.10
CA TYR A 170 -25.75 18.42 -11.80
C TYR A 170 -25.62 16.90 -11.75
N GLY A 171 -25.07 16.39 -10.65
CA GLY A 171 -24.85 14.96 -10.42
C GLY A 171 -23.58 14.39 -11.06
N GLY A 172 -22.81 15.22 -11.77
CA GLY A 172 -21.54 14.82 -12.38
C GLY A 172 -21.73 14.00 -13.66
N GLY A 173 -20.74 13.17 -13.97
CA GLY A 173 -20.68 12.33 -15.15
C GLY A 173 -19.26 12.11 -15.65
N PHE A 174 -19.11 11.23 -16.64
CA PHE A 174 -17.80 10.91 -17.22
C PHE A 174 -17.10 12.18 -17.74
N PRO A 175 -15.90 12.54 -17.23
CA PRO A 175 -15.18 13.74 -17.65
C PRO A 175 -14.72 13.68 -19.11
N THR A 176 -15.31 14.50 -19.98
CA THR A 176 -15.05 14.49 -21.44
C THR A 176 -14.40 15.78 -21.97
N GLN A 177 -14.39 16.86 -21.19
CA GLN A 177 -13.77 18.13 -21.56
C GLN A 177 -12.38 18.25 -20.94
N SER A 178 -11.58 19.23 -21.40
CA SER A 178 -10.28 19.50 -20.79
C SER A 178 -9.91 20.98 -20.78
N TYR A 179 -9.17 21.41 -19.76
CA TYR A 179 -8.74 22.80 -19.61
C TYR A 179 -7.29 22.93 -19.19
N ASN A 180 -6.49 23.64 -20.00
CA ASN A 180 -5.15 24.15 -19.72
C ASN A 180 -4.18 23.19 -18.99
N SER A 181 -4.22 21.88 -19.26
CA SER A 181 -3.37 20.89 -18.58
C SER A 181 -3.43 20.97 -17.03
N THR A 182 -4.59 21.37 -16.51
CA THR A 182 -4.84 21.62 -15.09
C THR A 182 -4.80 20.34 -14.24
N ASN A 183 -4.15 20.42 -13.08
CA ASN A 183 -4.29 19.44 -12.01
C ASN A 183 -5.39 19.89 -11.04
N TYR A 184 -6.41 19.05 -10.85
CA TYR A 184 -7.54 19.28 -9.93
C TYR A 184 -7.35 18.63 -8.56
N TRP A 185 -6.12 18.18 -8.24
CA TRP A 185 -5.73 17.61 -6.94
C TRP A 185 -6.60 16.45 -6.50
N ILE A 186 -6.73 15.48 -7.40
CA ILE A 186 -7.38 14.18 -7.19
C ILE A 186 -6.30 13.13 -7.03
N ASP A 187 -6.53 12.12 -6.21
CA ASP A 187 -5.63 11.00 -6.00
C ASP A 187 -6.38 9.68 -5.87
N VAL A 188 -5.65 8.59 -5.93
CA VAL A 188 -6.13 7.26 -5.59
C VAL A 188 -5.41 6.72 -4.37
N VAL A 189 -6.10 5.85 -3.64
CA VAL A 189 -5.52 5.00 -2.59
C VAL A 189 -5.45 3.59 -3.16
N PHE A 190 -4.32 3.30 -3.82
CA PHE A 190 -4.08 2.07 -4.56
C PHE A 190 -3.39 1.02 -3.70
N LYS A 191 -3.85 -0.23 -3.74
CA LYS A 191 -3.25 -1.37 -3.06
C LYS A 191 -2.76 -2.37 -4.12
N PRO A 192 -1.44 -2.52 -4.32
CA PRO A 192 -0.90 -3.47 -5.28
C PRO A 192 -1.18 -4.91 -4.84
N LYS A 193 -1.45 -5.78 -5.81
CA LYS A 193 -1.58 -7.21 -5.56
C LYS A 193 -0.22 -7.81 -5.24
N THR A 194 0.02 -8.04 -3.95
CA THR A 194 1.29 -8.55 -3.44
C THR A 194 1.17 -10.04 -3.13
N THR A 195 2.23 -10.79 -3.39
CA THR A 195 2.35 -12.22 -3.13
C THR A 195 3.58 -12.54 -2.29
N SER A 196 3.59 -13.71 -1.68
CA SER A 196 4.72 -14.28 -0.93
C SER A 196 4.72 -15.80 -1.08
N ILE A 197 5.82 -16.49 -0.77
CA ILE A 197 5.83 -17.95 -0.85
C ILE A 197 4.92 -18.57 0.22
N TRP A 198 4.95 -18.04 1.43
CA TRP A 198 4.17 -18.53 2.56
C TRP A 198 2.91 -17.71 2.78
N THR A 199 1.82 -18.38 3.16
CA THR A 199 0.65 -17.72 3.73
C THR A 199 0.85 -17.45 5.22
N ASP A 200 0.07 -16.53 5.78
CA ASP A 200 0.18 -16.13 7.20
C ASP A 200 -0.09 -17.28 8.19
N SER A 201 -0.79 -18.32 7.74
CA SER A 201 -1.11 -19.51 8.52
C SER A 201 0.04 -20.53 8.61
N VAL A 202 1.04 -20.46 7.72
CA VAL A 202 2.15 -21.41 7.73
C VAL A 202 3.16 -21.00 8.80
N ALA A 203 3.58 -21.96 9.63
CA ALA A 203 4.53 -21.73 10.72
C ALA A 203 5.65 -22.78 10.73
N PRO A 204 6.83 -22.43 11.28
CA PRO A 204 7.92 -23.36 11.55
C PRO A 204 7.50 -24.51 12.46
N SER A 205 8.03 -25.69 12.17
CA SER A 205 8.00 -26.81 13.11
C SER A 205 8.85 -26.53 14.35
N SER A 206 9.95 -25.79 14.19
CA SER A 206 10.81 -25.31 15.29
C SER A 206 10.82 -23.78 15.31
N ILE A 207 10.05 -23.21 16.23
CA ILE A 207 9.78 -21.77 16.27
C ILE A 207 10.98 -20.92 16.73
N ALA A 208 11.95 -21.50 17.43
CA ALA A 208 13.17 -20.81 17.87
C ALA A 208 14.35 -21.77 18.00
N THR A 209 15.56 -21.25 17.81
CA THR A 209 16.79 -21.83 18.37
C THR A 209 16.96 -21.45 19.85
N PHE A 210 17.95 -22.04 20.52
CA PHE A 210 18.50 -21.58 21.80
C PHE A 210 19.83 -20.82 21.64
N ASP A 211 20.09 -20.29 20.43
CA ASP A 211 21.30 -19.52 20.13
C ASP A 211 21.05 -18.04 20.38
N SER A 212 21.75 -17.45 21.35
CA SER A 212 21.58 -16.03 21.72
C SER A 212 22.52 -15.08 20.97
N ARG A 213 23.38 -15.58 20.08
CA ARG A 213 24.34 -14.75 19.36
C ARG A 213 23.65 -13.93 18.27
N ALA A 214 24.11 -12.70 18.09
CA ALA A 214 23.69 -11.86 16.98
C ALA A 214 23.96 -12.57 15.64
N ILE A 215 22.99 -12.53 14.74
CA ILE A 215 23.06 -13.28 13.47
C ILE A 215 22.22 -12.59 12.38
N GLU A 216 22.69 -12.64 11.14
CA GLU A 216 21.90 -12.40 9.93
C GLU A 216 21.51 -13.76 9.34
N VAL A 217 20.23 -13.99 9.05
CA VAL A 217 19.75 -15.20 8.37
C VAL A 217 18.89 -14.85 7.16
N GLY A 218 18.89 -15.70 6.14
CA GLY A 218 18.23 -15.38 4.88
C GLY A 218 17.99 -16.57 3.96
N VAL A 219 17.41 -16.23 2.81
CA VAL A 219 17.03 -17.15 1.74
C VAL A 219 17.42 -16.54 0.40
N LYS A 220 17.91 -17.35 -0.53
CA LYS A 220 18.08 -16.93 -1.93
C LYS A 220 16.79 -17.21 -2.69
N PHE A 221 16.42 -16.29 -3.57
CA PHE A 221 15.21 -16.40 -4.36
C PHE A 221 15.44 -15.81 -5.74
N LYS A 222 14.57 -16.18 -6.67
CA LYS A 222 14.39 -15.48 -7.94
C LYS A 222 12.90 -15.29 -8.22
N ALA A 223 12.57 -14.29 -9.03
CA ALA A 223 11.22 -14.10 -9.54
C ALA A 223 11.08 -14.72 -10.94
N THR A 224 9.92 -15.29 -11.24
CA THR A 224 9.63 -15.89 -12.57
C THR A 224 9.27 -14.83 -13.61
N LYS A 225 8.94 -13.62 -13.16
CA LYS A 225 8.69 -12.44 -13.99
C LYS A 225 9.44 -11.27 -13.37
N GLU A 226 9.58 -10.21 -14.15
CA GLU A 226 10.03 -8.94 -13.62
C GLU A 226 8.95 -8.36 -12.69
N GLY A 227 9.38 -7.66 -11.65
CA GLY A 227 8.47 -7.11 -10.67
C GLY A 227 9.17 -6.29 -9.62
N PHE A 228 8.50 -6.15 -8.48
CA PHE A 228 8.97 -5.33 -7.39
C PHE A 228 8.95 -6.11 -6.07
N VAL A 229 10.01 -5.97 -5.29
CA VAL A 229 10.02 -6.35 -3.88
C VAL A 229 9.52 -5.16 -3.07
N THR A 230 8.39 -5.33 -2.38
CA THR A 230 7.78 -4.27 -1.55
C THR A 230 8.14 -4.39 -0.07
N GLY A 231 8.74 -5.52 0.33
CA GLY A 231 9.11 -5.76 1.71
C GLY A 231 9.68 -7.14 1.96
N ILE A 232 10.05 -7.37 3.22
CA ILE A 232 10.56 -8.64 3.72
C ILE A 232 9.71 -9.03 4.91
N ARG A 233 9.46 -10.33 5.06
CA ARG A 233 8.83 -10.89 6.25
C ARG A 233 9.69 -11.99 6.85
N PHE A 234 9.60 -12.17 8.16
CA PHE A 234 10.22 -13.30 8.84
C PHE A 234 9.31 -13.86 9.93
N TYR A 235 9.45 -15.14 10.26
CA TYR A 235 8.73 -15.73 11.37
C TYR A 235 9.49 -15.51 12.68
N LYS A 236 8.88 -14.79 13.62
CA LYS A 236 9.44 -14.46 14.92
C LYS A 236 8.93 -15.41 15.99
N ALA A 237 9.84 -15.88 16.85
CA ALA A 237 9.48 -16.49 18.13
C ALA A 237 9.47 -15.44 19.26
N ALA A 238 8.77 -15.75 20.35
CA ALA A 238 8.73 -14.92 21.56
C ALA A 238 10.11 -14.59 22.15
N THR A 239 11.10 -15.47 21.98
CA THR A 239 12.47 -15.28 22.46
C THR A 239 13.36 -14.51 21.48
N ASN A 240 12.95 -14.38 20.21
CA ASN A 240 13.65 -13.59 19.21
C ASN A 240 13.35 -12.10 19.43
N THR A 241 14.20 -11.46 20.24
CA THR A 241 13.97 -10.10 20.76
C THR A 241 15.04 -9.12 20.29
N GLY A 242 14.78 -7.83 20.48
CA GLY A 242 15.63 -6.75 19.98
C GLY A 242 15.09 -6.17 18.68
N THR A 243 15.81 -5.18 18.15
CA THR A 243 15.42 -4.49 16.92
C THR A 243 15.83 -5.31 15.71
N HIS A 244 14.86 -5.89 15.00
CA HIS A 244 15.12 -6.62 13.77
C HIS A 244 15.25 -5.67 12.58
N VAL A 245 16.11 -6.03 11.64
CA VAL A 245 16.33 -5.28 10.41
C VAL A 245 16.31 -6.25 9.25
N GLY A 246 15.49 -6.01 8.22
CA GLY A 246 15.52 -6.81 7.01
C GLY A 246 16.34 -6.14 5.92
N SER A 247 17.01 -6.96 5.11
CA SER A 247 17.89 -6.53 4.04
C SER A 247 17.67 -7.35 2.77
N LEU A 248 17.64 -6.68 1.63
CA LEU A 248 17.62 -7.27 0.30
C LEU A 248 18.98 -7.05 -0.36
N TRP A 249 19.55 -8.11 -0.93
CA TRP A 249 20.88 -8.08 -1.54
C TRP A 249 20.85 -8.67 -2.95
N THR A 250 21.81 -8.25 -3.77
CA THR A 250 22.17 -9.01 -4.98
C THR A 250 22.87 -10.32 -4.59
N ALA A 251 22.91 -11.31 -5.50
CA ALA A 251 23.68 -12.54 -5.28
C ALA A 251 25.18 -12.29 -5.01
N GLY A 252 25.73 -11.17 -5.51
CA GLY A 252 27.12 -10.75 -5.27
C GLY A 252 27.36 -10.07 -3.93
N GLY A 253 26.31 -9.86 -3.12
CA GLY A 253 26.42 -9.27 -1.78
C GLY A 253 26.33 -7.75 -1.71
N GLN A 254 25.90 -7.09 -2.79
CA GLN A 254 25.58 -5.66 -2.73
C GLN A 254 24.23 -5.45 -2.06
N LEU A 255 24.17 -4.52 -1.10
CA LEU A 255 22.92 -4.14 -0.44
C LEU A 255 22.05 -3.34 -1.40
N VAL A 256 20.84 -3.81 -1.64
CA VAL A 256 19.85 -3.15 -2.52
C VAL A 256 18.86 -2.33 -1.69
N ALA A 257 18.37 -2.89 -0.58
CA ALA A 257 17.45 -2.19 0.31
C ALA A 257 17.58 -2.71 1.75
N ARG A 258 17.23 -1.86 2.71
CA ARG A 258 17.24 -2.17 4.15
C ARG A 258 16.08 -1.45 4.84
N GLY A 259 15.46 -2.11 5.80
CA GLY A 259 14.37 -1.52 6.60
C GLY A 259 14.37 -2.08 8.02
N THR A 260 13.85 -1.31 8.98
CA THR A 260 13.67 -1.77 10.36
C THR A 260 12.27 -2.35 10.52
N PHE A 261 12.14 -3.51 11.15
CA PHE A 261 10.84 -4.02 11.53
C PHE A 261 10.30 -3.18 12.69
N VAL A 262 9.09 -2.63 12.52
CA VAL A 262 8.40 -1.80 13.51
C VAL A 262 7.06 -2.42 13.87
N SER A 263 6.53 -2.11 15.05
CA SER A 263 5.23 -2.60 15.53
C SER A 263 5.10 -4.13 15.50
N GLU A 264 6.20 -4.83 15.76
CA GLU A 264 6.22 -6.30 15.75
C GLU A 264 5.34 -6.90 16.85
N THR A 265 4.76 -8.07 16.57
CA THR A 265 4.09 -8.89 17.58
C THR A 265 5.10 -9.70 18.40
N THR A 266 4.62 -10.33 19.48
CA THR A 266 5.44 -11.23 20.30
C THR A 266 5.92 -12.45 19.51
N SER A 267 5.07 -13.00 18.64
CA SER A 267 5.38 -14.19 17.86
C SER A 267 4.52 -14.23 16.59
N GLY A 268 4.99 -14.98 15.59
CA GLY A 268 4.35 -15.10 14.29
C GLY A 268 5.08 -14.31 13.21
N TRP A 269 4.47 -14.23 12.03
CA TRP A 269 5.04 -13.46 10.93
C TRP A 269 5.12 -11.97 11.24
N GLN A 270 6.32 -11.43 11.11
CA GLN A 270 6.60 -10.00 11.13
C GLN A 270 6.89 -9.56 9.73
N GLN A 271 6.52 -8.33 9.42
CA GLN A 271 6.66 -7.78 8.09
C GLN A 271 7.23 -6.38 8.18
N LEU A 272 8.25 -6.10 7.36
CA LEU A 272 8.67 -4.76 7.02
C LEU A 272 8.24 -4.46 5.60
N LYS A 273 8.01 -3.19 5.32
CA LYS A 273 7.82 -2.66 3.97
C LYS A 273 8.94 -1.67 3.68
N PHE A 274 9.38 -1.60 2.44
CA PHE A 274 10.31 -0.56 2.00
C PHE A 274 9.53 0.71 1.66
N ASP A 275 10.16 1.87 1.85
CA ASP A 275 9.57 3.18 1.53
C ASP A 275 9.26 3.31 0.03
N GLN A 276 10.06 2.64 -0.80
CA GLN A 276 9.87 2.57 -2.25
C GLN A 276 9.98 1.11 -2.71
N PRO A 277 9.13 0.69 -3.67
CA PRO A 277 9.19 -0.66 -4.23
C PRO A 277 10.50 -0.87 -4.99
N ILE A 278 11.16 -2.01 -4.76
CA ILE A 278 12.46 -2.30 -5.33
C ILE A 278 12.30 -3.18 -6.56
N ARG A 279 12.61 -2.63 -7.74
CA ARG A 279 12.52 -3.37 -9.01
C ARG A 279 13.54 -4.52 -9.05
N ILE A 280 13.09 -5.72 -9.39
CA ILE A 280 13.93 -6.91 -9.57
C ILE A 280 13.68 -7.54 -10.93
N SER A 281 14.73 -8.08 -11.54
CA SER A 281 14.66 -8.73 -12.84
C SER A 281 14.23 -10.20 -12.71
N ALA A 282 13.51 -10.69 -13.73
CA ALA A 282 13.18 -12.10 -13.85
C ALA A 282 14.44 -12.97 -13.86
N ASP A 283 14.33 -14.19 -13.31
CA ASP A 283 15.38 -15.22 -13.31
C ASP A 283 16.74 -14.78 -12.75
N THR A 284 16.77 -13.68 -12.00
CA THR A 284 17.97 -13.17 -11.32
C THR A 284 17.92 -13.56 -9.85
N ILE A 285 19.05 -14.03 -9.32
CA ILE A 285 19.15 -14.46 -7.92
C ILE A 285 19.38 -13.25 -7.02
N TYR A 286 18.53 -13.13 -6.01
CA TYR A 286 18.64 -12.17 -4.91
C TYR A 286 18.67 -12.91 -3.57
N VAL A 287 19.06 -12.21 -2.51
CA VAL A 287 19.02 -12.71 -1.13
C VAL A 287 18.15 -11.80 -0.29
N ALA A 288 17.12 -12.36 0.33
CA ALA A 288 16.35 -11.69 1.38
C ALA A 288 16.81 -12.21 2.74
N SER A 289 16.97 -11.32 3.70
CA SER A 289 17.50 -11.66 5.02
C SER A 289 16.96 -10.75 6.12
N TYR A 290 17.08 -11.19 7.37
CA TYR A 290 16.93 -10.32 8.52
C TYR A 290 18.02 -10.54 9.57
N HIS A 291 18.32 -9.46 10.29
CA HIS A 291 19.21 -9.45 11.43
C HIS A 291 18.44 -9.68 12.73
N ALA A 292 18.84 -10.70 13.47
CA ALA A 292 18.42 -10.99 14.83
C ALA A 292 19.54 -10.63 15.81
N PRO A 293 19.50 -9.45 16.46
CA PRO A 293 20.59 -8.99 17.32
C PRO A 293 20.78 -9.83 18.60
N LYS A 294 19.75 -10.60 19.00
CA LYS A 294 19.78 -11.52 20.14
C LYS A 294 19.53 -12.98 19.73
N GLY A 295 19.77 -13.33 18.47
CA GLY A 295 19.59 -14.70 17.96
C GLY A 295 18.15 -15.22 18.11
N ASN A 296 17.99 -16.49 18.47
CA ASN A 296 16.70 -17.19 18.69
C ASN A 296 15.79 -17.27 17.46
N TYR A 297 16.39 -17.27 16.26
CA TYR A 297 15.70 -17.33 14.98
C TYR A 297 14.93 -18.64 14.77
N ALA A 298 13.85 -18.60 13.97
CA ALA A 298 13.13 -19.79 13.54
C ALA A 298 13.89 -20.56 12.45
N TYR A 299 13.77 -21.88 12.41
CA TYR A 299 14.41 -22.69 11.37
C TYR A 299 13.72 -24.02 11.07
N THR A 300 14.01 -24.58 9.90
CA THR A 300 13.69 -25.96 9.53
C THR A 300 14.83 -26.52 8.70
N LEU A 301 15.47 -27.59 9.19
CA LEU A 301 16.59 -28.24 8.50
C LEU A 301 16.12 -28.99 7.25
N ASN A 302 17.01 -29.09 6.26
CA ASN A 302 16.83 -29.82 5.01
C ASN A 302 15.61 -29.38 4.16
N HIS A 303 14.99 -28.25 4.50
CA HIS A 303 13.77 -27.80 3.83
C HIS A 303 14.00 -27.51 2.35
N PHE A 304 15.14 -26.91 2.00
CA PHE A 304 15.53 -26.63 0.63
C PHE A 304 16.35 -27.77 0.01
N ALA A 305 16.13 -29.03 0.42
CA ALA A 305 16.61 -30.18 -0.35
C ALA A 305 15.93 -30.26 -1.74
N SER A 306 14.82 -29.55 -1.91
CA SER A 306 14.15 -29.32 -3.19
C SER A 306 13.74 -27.85 -3.28
N PRO A 307 13.60 -27.29 -4.49
CA PRO A 307 13.21 -25.89 -4.64
C PRO A 307 11.74 -25.73 -4.28
N MET A 308 11.35 -24.51 -3.93
CA MET A 308 9.95 -24.17 -3.68
C MET A 308 9.53 -23.01 -4.58
N SER A 309 8.43 -23.19 -5.29
CA SER A 309 7.87 -22.15 -6.15
C SER A 309 6.42 -21.87 -5.78
N ASN A 310 6.08 -20.60 -5.61
CA ASN A 310 4.71 -20.16 -5.39
C ASN A 310 4.56 -18.70 -5.84
N SER A 311 3.39 -18.37 -6.40
CA SER A 311 2.96 -16.98 -6.64
C SER A 311 4.00 -16.08 -7.35
N GLY A 312 4.72 -16.64 -8.32
CA GLY A 312 5.72 -15.93 -9.13
C GLY A 312 7.12 -15.83 -8.51
N LEU A 313 7.34 -16.47 -7.36
CA LEU A 313 8.64 -16.59 -6.70
C LEU A 313 9.13 -18.04 -6.72
N GLN A 314 10.45 -18.20 -6.75
CA GLN A 314 11.13 -19.47 -6.50
C GLN A 314 12.24 -19.29 -5.46
N PHE A 315 12.15 -20.04 -4.37
CA PHE A 315 13.27 -20.32 -3.47
C PHE A 315 14.07 -21.49 -4.03
N LEU A 316 15.39 -21.28 -4.11
CA LEU A 316 16.31 -22.24 -4.71
C LEU A 316 16.47 -23.49 -3.83
N ASP A 317 17.02 -24.54 -4.40
CA ASP A 317 17.40 -25.76 -3.70
C ASP A 317 18.86 -25.74 -3.21
N GLY A 318 19.25 -26.81 -2.52
CA GLY A 318 20.59 -27.00 -1.98
C GLY A 318 20.94 -25.95 -0.93
N ASN A 319 22.03 -25.22 -1.17
CA ASN A 319 22.60 -24.22 -0.26
C ASN A 319 21.81 -22.89 -0.25
N ASN A 320 20.49 -22.95 -0.09
CA ASN A 320 19.62 -21.79 -0.19
C ASN A 320 19.46 -21.02 1.13
N GLY A 321 19.37 -21.75 2.25
CA GLY A 321 19.46 -21.15 3.58
C GLY A 321 20.84 -20.57 3.82
N VAL A 322 20.89 -19.25 4.03
CA VAL A 322 22.13 -18.53 4.30
C VAL A 322 22.13 -17.87 5.67
N TYR A 323 23.30 -17.78 6.29
CA TYR A 323 23.46 -17.08 7.57
C TYR A 323 24.84 -16.43 7.69
N LYS A 324 24.99 -15.59 8.73
CA LYS A 324 26.26 -15.05 9.20
C LYS A 324 26.14 -14.54 10.63
N TYR A 325 27.04 -14.98 11.52
CA TYR A 325 27.11 -14.46 12.89
C TYR A 325 27.72 -13.05 12.97
N GLY A 326 27.37 -12.33 14.03
CA GLY A 326 27.85 -10.98 14.32
C GLY A 326 26.90 -9.91 13.80
N ASN A 327 27.45 -8.74 13.49
CA ASN A 327 26.68 -7.61 12.98
C ASN A 327 26.07 -7.92 11.61
N SER A 328 24.92 -7.29 11.34
CA SER A 328 24.22 -7.36 10.05
C SER A 328 25.16 -7.10 8.88
N SER A 329 25.29 -8.09 8.00
CA SER A 329 26.10 -8.07 6.78
C SER A 329 25.68 -9.22 5.86
N PHE A 330 26.10 -9.19 4.59
CA PHE A 330 25.69 -10.19 3.61
C PHE A 330 25.92 -11.64 4.10
N PRO A 331 24.85 -12.46 4.21
CA PRO A 331 24.95 -13.83 4.68
C PRO A 331 25.34 -14.77 3.53
N SER A 332 26.50 -15.42 3.63
CA SER A 332 27.00 -16.35 2.61
C SER A 332 27.30 -17.76 3.13
N GLN A 333 27.24 -17.99 4.44
CA GLN A 333 27.44 -19.32 5.03
C GLN A 333 26.15 -20.12 4.94
N THR A 334 26.23 -21.44 4.74
CA THR A 334 25.05 -22.31 4.63
C THR A 334 25.13 -23.45 5.64
N TYR A 335 23.97 -23.99 6.03
CA TYR A 335 23.89 -25.16 6.89
C TYR A 335 22.68 -26.01 6.53
N LYS A 336 22.91 -27.26 6.15
CA LYS A 336 21.88 -28.31 5.92
C LYS A 336 20.64 -27.82 5.16
N SER A 337 20.82 -27.08 4.07
CA SER A 337 19.70 -26.57 3.24
C SER A 337 18.55 -25.96 4.05
N SER A 338 18.88 -25.23 5.12
CA SER A 338 17.89 -24.79 6.11
C SER A 338 16.94 -23.73 5.57
N ASN A 339 15.67 -23.76 5.99
CA ASN A 339 14.79 -22.62 5.87
C ASN A 339 14.85 -21.81 7.17
N TYR A 340 15.25 -20.54 7.09
CA TYR A 340 15.29 -19.61 8.23
C TYR A 340 14.03 -18.75 8.36
N TRP A 341 12.96 -19.16 7.68
CA TRP A 341 11.63 -18.54 7.73
C TRP A 341 11.64 -17.07 7.36
N VAL A 342 12.44 -16.75 6.34
CA VAL A 342 12.47 -15.46 5.66
C VAL A 342 11.68 -15.59 4.38
N ASP A 343 10.90 -14.57 4.06
CA ASP A 343 10.11 -14.51 2.84
C ASP A 343 10.03 -13.07 2.33
N VAL A 344 9.55 -12.91 1.10
CA VAL A 344 9.60 -11.68 0.33
C VAL A 344 8.18 -11.29 -0.07
N LEU A 345 7.86 -10.01 0.07
CA LEU A 345 6.65 -9.44 -0.50
C LEU A 345 6.95 -9.02 -1.93
N TYR A 346 6.30 -9.67 -2.89
CA TYR A 346 6.56 -9.52 -4.31
C TYR A 346 5.32 -9.06 -5.07
N THR A 347 5.50 -8.13 -5.99
CA THR A 347 4.45 -7.62 -6.86
C THR A 347 4.94 -7.73 -8.31
N PRO A 348 4.45 -8.70 -9.11
CA PRO A 348 4.86 -8.83 -10.50
C PRO A 348 4.36 -7.63 -11.32
N ILE A 349 5.17 -7.16 -12.26
CA ILE A 349 4.70 -6.24 -13.31
C ILE A 349 3.65 -6.97 -14.14
N GLY A 350 2.53 -6.31 -14.40
CA GLY A 350 1.50 -6.87 -15.28
C GLY A 350 1.91 -6.79 -16.75
N ASP A 351 1.39 -7.72 -17.54
CA ASP A 351 1.68 -7.82 -18.97
C ASP A 351 1.19 -6.59 -19.75
#